data_AF-A0A518H9P6-F1
#
_entry.id   AF-A0A518H9P6-F1
#
_cell.length_a   1.000
_cell.length_b   1.000
_cell.length_c   1.000
_cell.angle_alpha   90.00
_cell.angle_beta   90.00
_cell.angle_gamma   90.00
#
_symmetry.space_group_name_H-M   'P 1'
#
loop_
_entity.id
_entity.type
_entity.pdbx_description
1 polymer ?
#
loop_
_entity_poly.entity_id
_entity_poly.type
_entity_poly.pdbx_seq_one_letter_code
_entity_poly.pdbx_strand_id
1 'polypeptide(L)'
;MTNEGIEGRCPGGEQGRTPASGGYYWLPRPEGGSITWEVVTCHDLGHDAAHSHRELWPALVRSLAGAWGLGTDEMGRLLEDRYYGLPRGRVTRPGGKWMILHGEDAPVADWLPPVLAAFRLDGRPIRVLSDDHERTLSDDRWRVEEALGITIGGQPANGAMPRDDDQDCPDQREDDPR
;
A
#
# COMPACT_ATOMS: atom_id res chain seq x y z
N MET A 1 -50.85 16.23 1.79
CA MET A 1 -49.38 16.28 1.76
C MET A 1 -48.89 15.10 2.59
N THR A 2 -48.62 13.97 1.95
CA THR A 2 -48.16 12.73 2.56
C THR A 2 -46.81 12.40 1.94
N ASN A 3 -45.77 12.35 2.80
CA ASN A 3 -44.42 11.94 2.44
C ASN A 3 -44.43 10.46 2.05
N GLU A 4 -44.13 10.16 0.78
CA GLU A 4 -43.78 8.82 0.36
C GLU A 4 -42.31 8.55 0.68
N GLY A 5 -42.08 7.53 1.49
CA GLY A 5 -40.80 7.12 2.01
C GLY A 5 -39.86 6.58 0.94
N ILE A 6 -38.61 7.03 1.03
CA ILE A 6 -37.46 6.44 0.35
C ILE A 6 -37.04 5.22 1.16
N GLU A 7 -37.36 4.02 0.68
CA GLU A 7 -36.69 2.79 1.09
C GLU A 7 -36.31 1.96 -0.14
N GLY A 8 -35.42 2.53 -0.95
CA GLY A 8 -34.64 1.78 -1.93
C GLY A 8 -33.45 1.08 -1.27
N ARG A 9 -33.71 0.13 -0.38
CA ARG A 9 -32.67 -0.81 0.09
C ARG A 9 -32.36 -1.74 -1.08
N CYS A 10 -31.25 -1.50 -1.77
CA CYS A 10 -30.69 -2.48 -2.70
C CYS A 10 -30.34 -3.75 -1.89
N PRO A 11 -30.96 -4.91 -2.15
CA PRO A 11 -30.60 -6.14 -1.46
C PRO A 11 -29.19 -6.53 -1.90
N GLY A 12 -28.22 -6.38 -0.98
CA GLY A 12 -26.88 -6.95 -1.13
C GLY A 12 -26.98 -8.47 -1.15
N GLY A 13 -27.19 -9.03 -2.33
CA GLY A 13 -27.13 -10.47 -2.54
C GLY A 13 -25.71 -10.97 -2.32
N GLU A 14 -25.55 -11.84 -1.34
CA GLU A 14 -24.38 -12.69 -1.07
C GLU A 14 -24.18 -13.75 -2.17
N GLN A 15 -24.35 -13.38 -3.44
CA GLN A 15 -24.22 -14.27 -4.58
C GLN A 15 -22.74 -14.37 -5.00
N GLY A 16 -22.09 -15.44 -4.54
CA GLY A 16 -21.09 -16.21 -5.28
C GLY A 16 -20.01 -15.42 -6.02
N ARG A 17 -19.22 -14.59 -5.33
CA ARG A 17 -18.09 -13.92 -5.97
C ARG A 17 -16.99 -14.94 -6.32
N THR A 18 -16.70 -15.10 -7.60
CA THR A 18 -15.69 -16.02 -8.15
C THR A 18 -14.28 -15.69 -7.63
N PRO A 19 -13.44 -16.69 -7.32
CA PRO A 19 -12.02 -16.49 -7.03
C PRO A 19 -11.33 -15.59 -8.05
N ALA A 20 -10.46 -14.70 -7.59
CA ALA A 20 -9.77 -13.74 -8.45
C ALA A 20 -8.25 -13.82 -8.35
N SER A 21 -7.59 -13.36 -9.41
CA SER A 21 -6.15 -13.06 -9.49
C SER A 21 -5.95 -11.55 -9.66
N GLY A 22 -4.72 -11.07 -9.48
CA GLY A 22 -4.37 -9.67 -9.69
C GLY A 22 -3.34 -9.14 -8.69
N GLY A 23 -2.96 -7.88 -8.87
CA GLY A 23 -2.09 -7.18 -7.92
C GLY A 23 -2.87 -6.70 -6.69
N TYR A 24 -2.19 -6.60 -5.55
CA TYR A 24 -2.70 -5.95 -4.35
C TYR A 24 -1.61 -5.16 -3.65
N TYR A 25 -2.05 -4.24 -2.78
CA TYR A 25 -1.19 -3.44 -1.92
C TYR A 25 -1.74 -3.46 -0.50
N TRP A 26 -0.84 -3.32 0.46
CA TRP A 26 -1.18 -2.97 1.84
C TRP A 26 -1.24 -1.43 1.95
N LEU A 27 -2.45 -0.91 2.13
CA LEU A 27 -2.72 0.52 2.22
C LEU A 27 -2.79 0.94 3.69
N PRO A 28 -1.96 1.90 4.14
CA PRO A 28 -2.06 2.45 5.48
C PRO A 28 -3.26 3.40 5.60
N ARG A 29 -4.04 3.25 6.68
CA ARG A 29 -5.18 4.09 7.03
C ARG A 29 -4.96 4.72 8.42
N PRO A 30 -5.12 6.04 8.58
CA PRO A 30 -5.14 6.64 9.90
C PRO A 30 -6.45 6.31 10.61
N GLU A 31 -6.38 5.68 11.78
CA GLU A 31 -7.55 5.30 12.59
C GLU A 31 -7.26 5.54 14.08
N GLY A 32 -8.01 6.47 14.69
CA GLY A 32 -7.95 6.70 16.15
C GLY A 32 -6.57 7.10 16.69
N GLY A 33 -5.73 7.75 15.90
CA GLY A 33 -4.35 8.10 16.27
C GLY A 33 -3.34 6.97 16.08
N SER A 34 -3.75 5.87 15.46
CA SER A 34 -2.89 4.74 15.05
C SER A 34 -3.00 4.50 13.54
N ILE A 35 -2.13 3.64 13.00
CA ILE A 35 -2.19 3.21 11.60
C ILE A 35 -2.73 1.79 11.55
N THR A 36 -3.82 1.61 10.81
CA THR A 36 -4.31 0.28 10.41
C THR A 36 -3.95 0.00 8.96
N TRP A 37 -3.91 -1.27 8.60
CA TRP A 37 -3.47 -1.73 7.28
C TRP A 37 -4.59 -2.49 6.59
N GLU A 38 -4.94 -2.06 5.39
CA GLU A 38 -6.00 -2.63 4.56
C GLU A 38 -5.41 -3.25 3.30
N VAL A 39 -5.86 -4.44 2.90
CA VAL A 39 -5.52 -5.00 1.59
C VAL A 39 -6.41 -4.36 0.54
N VAL A 40 -5.81 -3.66 -0.42
CA VAL A 40 -6.50 -3.08 -1.57
C VAL A 40 -6.08 -3.81 -2.84
N THR A 41 -7.05 -4.41 -3.53
CA THR A 41 -6.80 -5.17 -4.76
C THR A 41 -6.98 -4.32 -6.01
N CYS A 42 -6.45 -4.79 -7.15
CA CYS A 42 -6.73 -4.18 -8.45
C CYS A 42 -8.24 -4.06 -8.73
N HIS A 43 -9.05 -5.02 -8.26
CA HIS A 43 -10.51 -5.04 -8.46
C HIS A 43 -11.21 -3.93 -7.67
N ASP A 44 -10.76 -3.67 -6.43
CA ASP A 44 -11.29 -2.57 -5.61
C ASP A 44 -10.99 -1.21 -6.24
N LEU A 45 -9.90 -1.13 -7.00
CA LEU A 45 -9.48 0.06 -7.76
C LEU A 45 -10.15 0.16 -9.14
N GLY A 46 -10.99 -0.81 -9.53
CA GLY A 46 -11.67 -0.83 -10.83
C GLY A 46 -10.83 -1.34 -12.01
N HIS A 47 -9.74 -2.06 -11.73
CA HIS A 47 -8.83 -2.63 -12.72
C HIS A 47 -8.95 -4.16 -12.82
N ASP A 48 -8.56 -4.71 -13.97
CA ASP A 48 -8.47 -6.16 -14.16
C ASP A 48 -7.15 -6.75 -13.61
N ALA A 49 -7.06 -8.08 -13.65
CA ALA A 49 -5.92 -8.83 -13.11
C ALA A 49 -4.60 -8.65 -13.89
N ALA A 50 -4.64 -8.18 -15.14
CA ALA A 50 -3.48 -8.04 -16.01
C ALA A 50 -2.71 -6.75 -15.75
N HIS A 51 -3.32 -5.78 -15.05
CA HIS A 51 -2.68 -4.50 -14.76
C HIS A 51 -1.44 -4.66 -13.88
N SER A 52 -0.40 -3.92 -14.26
CA SER A 52 0.85 -3.79 -13.53
C SER A 52 0.69 -2.88 -12.30
N HIS A 53 1.61 -3.01 -11.35
CA HIS A 53 1.66 -2.15 -10.16
C HIS A 53 1.72 -0.66 -10.50
N ARG A 54 2.43 -0.31 -11.58
CA ARG A 54 2.52 1.05 -12.11
C ARG A 54 1.16 1.59 -12.57
N GLU A 55 0.35 0.77 -13.23
CA GLU A 55 -0.97 1.18 -13.72
C GLU A 55 -2.00 1.31 -12.59
N LEU A 56 -1.84 0.55 -11.50
CA LEU A 56 -2.69 0.66 -10.31
C LEU A 56 -2.36 1.90 -9.47
N TRP A 57 -1.14 2.43 -9.59
CA TRP A 57 -0.61 3.46 -8.71
C TRP A 57 -1.45 4.75 -8.65
N PRO A 58 -1.93 5.34 -9.77
CA PRO A 58 -2.76 6.54 -9.70
C PRO A 58 -4.05 6.35 -8.89
N ALA A 59 -4.63 5.14 -8.90
CA ALA A 59 -5.82 4.82 -8.12
C ALA A 59 -5.49 4.64 -6.63
N LEU A 60 -4.31 4.10 -6.30
CA LEU A 60 -3.81 4.02 -4.94
C LEU A 60 -3.51 5.40 -4.36
N VAL A 61 -2.87 6.28 -5.12
CA VAL A 61 -2.61 7.68 -4.73
C VAL A 61 -3.91 8.40 -4.39
N ARG A 62 -4.98 8.24 -5.20
CA ARG A 62 -6.32 8.77 -4.88
C ARG A 62 -6.88 8.20 -3.59
N SER A 63 -6.70 6.89 -3.38
CA SER A 63 -7.20 6.21 -2.17
C SER A 63 -6.46 6.66 -0.91
N LEU A 64 -5.13 6.84 -0.99
CA LEU A 64 -4.30 7.42 0.07
C LEU A 64 -4.72 8.86 0.35
N ALA A 65 -4.84 9.70 -0.67
CA ALA A 65 -5.25 11.09 -0.53
C ALA A 65 -6.57 11.21 0.25
N GLY A 66 -7.56 10.39 -0.12
CA GLY A 66 -8.84 10.31 0.60
C GLY A 66 -8.71 9.83 2.05
N ALA A 67 -7.85 8.84 2.31
CA ALA A 67 -7.62 8.34 3.68
C ALA A 67 -6.96 9.39 4.60
N TRP A 68 -6.06 10.18 4.03
CA TRP A 68 -5.20 11.13 4.74
C TRP A 68 -5.74 12.57 4.73
N GLY A 69 -6.89 12.81 4.08
CA GLY A 69 -7.48 14.14 3.98
C GLY A 69 -6.64 15.12 3.15
N LEU A 70 -5.78 14.61 2.27
CA LEU A 70 -4.92 15.40 1.40
C LEU A 70 -5.53 15.52 0.00
N GLY A 71 -5.13 16.54 -0.75
CA GLY A 71 -5.51 16.65 -2.16
C GLY A 71 -4.85 15.55 -3.01
N THR A 72 -5.55 14.99 -3.99
CA THR A 72 -4.96 13.99 -4.92
C THR A 72 -3.70 14.52 -5.61
N ASP A 73 -3.70 15.79 -6.05
CA ASP A 73 -2.55 16.40 -6.72
C ASP A 73 -1.39 16.69 -5.77
N GLU A 74 -1.69 16.93 -4.49
CA GLU A 74 -0.68 17.07 -3.44
C GLU A 74 -0.05 15.72 -3.13
N MET A 75 -0.86 14.69 -2.86
CA MET A 75 -0.40 13.32 -2.64
C MET A 75 0.39 12.80 -3.85
N GLY A 76 -0.08 13.07 -5.07
CA GLY A 76 0.60 12.67 -6.30
C GLY A 76 1.96 13.34 -6.48
N ARG A 77 2.14 14.60 -6.04
CA ARG A 77 3.45 15.26 -6.04
C ARG A 77 4.38 14.73 -4.96
N LEU A 78 3.86 14.38 -3.79
CA LEU A 78 4.65 13.81 -2.70
C LEU A 78 5.13 12.39 -3.04
N LEU A 79 4.28 11.61 -3.70
CA LEU A 79 4.51 10.20 -3.95
C LEU A 79 5.01 9.87 -5.36
N GLU A 80 4.88 10.78 -6.33
CA GLU A 80 5.34 10.63 -7.71
C GLU A 80 5.07 9.21 -8.29
N ASP A 81 6.08 8.55 -8.86
CA ASP A 81 6.03 7.17 -9.37
C ASP A 81 6.55 6.15 -8.33
N ARG A 82 6.39 6.39 -7.02
CA ARG A 82 6.91 5.53 -5.93
C ARG A 82 6.03 4.31 -5.64
N TYR A 83 5.59 3.61 -6.69
CA TYR A 83 4.73 2.44 -6.58
C TYR A 83 5.42 1.21 -5.95
N TYR A 84 6.73 1.29 -5.69
CA TYR A 84 7.45 0.31 -4.88
C TYR A 84 7.51 0.67 -3.39
N GLY A 85 6.85 1.76 -2.95
CA GLY A 85 6.97 2.27 -1.58
C GLY A 85 6.00 1.68 -0.57
N LEU A 86 5.04 0.86 -1.02
CA LEU A 86 4.11 0.14 -0.16
C LEU A 86 4.32 -1.39 -0.29
N PRO A 87 4.14 -2.15 0.81
CA PRO A 87 4.11 -3.60 0.75
C PRO A 87 3.03 -4.08 -0.20
N ARG A 88 3.36 -5.04 -1.05
CA ARG A 88 2.47 -5.46 -2.14
C ARG A 88 2.65 -6.92 -2.48
N GLY A 89 1.85 -7.37 -3.43
CA GLY A 89 2.06 -8.67 -4.03
C GLY A 89 1.10 -8.93 -5.17
N ARG A 90 1.14 -10.18 -5.63
CA ARG A 90 0.33 -10.62 -6.75
C ARG A 90 -0.23 -12.01 -6.52
N VAL A 91 -1.52 -12.14 -6.79
CA VAL A 91 -2.21 -13.43 -6.87
C VAL A 91 -2.25 -13.85 -8.33
N THR A 92 -1.76 -15.06 -8.62
CA THR A 92 -1.75 -15.63 -9.97
C THR A 92 -2.32 -17.04 -9.98
N ARG A 93 -2.64 -17.56 -11.19
CA ARG A 93 -3.14 -18.92 -11.37
C ARG A 93 -2.47 -19.69 -12.52
N PRO A 94 -1.12 -19.81 -12.53
CA PRO A 94 -0.43 -20.54 -13.58
C PRO A 94 -0.81 -22.03 -13.55
N GLY A 95 -1.16 -22.61 -14.70
CA GLY A 95 -1.53 -24.02 -14.81
C GLY A 95 -2.69 -24.44 -13.90
N GLY A 96 -3.59 -23.50 -13.56
CA GLY A 96 -4.78 -23.77 -12.75
C GLY A 96 -4.56 -23.80 -11.22
N LYS A 97 -3.32 -23.64 -10.74
CA LYS A 97 -2.97 -23.63 -9.31
C LYS A 97 -2.85 -22.20 -8.78
N TRP A 98 -3.44 -21.92 -7.63
CA TRP A 98 -3.37 -20.60 -7.02
C TRP A 98 -2.02 -20.35 -6.37
N MET A 99 -1.46 -19.18 -6.65
CA MET A 99 -0.18 -18.75 -6.13
C MET A 99 -0.26 -17.31 -5.64
N ILE A 100 0.39 -17.03 -4.51
CA ILE A 100 0.57 -15.68 -3.97
C ILE A 100 2.06 -15.39 -3.99
N LEU A 101 2.44 -14.35 -4.73
CA LEU A 101 3.79 -13.77 -4.75
C LEU A 101 3.76 -12.56 -3.81
N HIS A 102 4.70 -12.48 -2.87
CA HIS A 102 4.74 -11.41 -1.87
C HIS A 102 6.18 -11.08 -1.46
N GLY A 103 6.45 -9.83 -1.08
CA GLY A 103 7.80 -9.32 -0.82
C GLY A 103 8.42 -9.61 0.55
N GLU A 104 7.79 -10.44 1.38
CA GLU A 104 8.19 -10.70 2.79
C GLU A 104 8.21 -9.47 3.70
N ASP A 105 7.49 -8.43 3.33
CA ASP A 105 7.47 -7.12 3.98
C ASP A 105 6.06 -6.69 4.38
N ALA A 106 5.15 -7.66 4.55
CA ALA A 106 3.82 -7.40 5.07
C ALA A 106 3.88 -6.60 6.38
N PRO A 107 3.03 -5.57 6.52
CA PRO A 107 3.06 -4.68 7.68
C PRO A 107 2.39 -5.29 8.93
N VAL A 108 1.77 -6.47 8.81
CA VAL A 108 1.06 -7.18 9.88
C VAL A 108 1.50 -8.64 9.93
N ALA A 109 1.53 -9.25 11.13
CA ALA A 109 1.99 -10.63 11.30
C ALA A 109 1.06 -11.65 10.59
N ASP A 110 -0.24 -11.52 10.80
CA ASP A 110 -1.26 -12.40 10.20
C ASP A 110 -1.75 -11.85 8.85
N TRP A 111 -0.82 -11.60 7.92
CA TRP A 111 -1.11 -10.93 6.66
C TRP A 111 -1.86 -11.80 5.65
N LEU A 112 -1.70 -13.12 5.71
CA LEU A 112 -2.25 -14.02 4.69
C LEU A 112 -3.78 -14.05 4.68
N PRO A 113 -4.50 -14.24 5.80
CA PRO A 113 -5.97 -14.31 5.78
C PRO A 113 -6.67 -13.09 5.15
N PRO A 114 -6.27 -11.83 5.42
CA PRO A 114 -6.81 -10.67 4.70
C PRO A 114 -6.64 -10.75 3.17
N VAL A 115 -5.48 -11.21 2.69
CA VAL A 115 -5.24 -11.40 1.24
C VAL A 115 -6.12 -12.51 0.68
N LEU A 116 -6.29 -13.62 1.40
CA LEU A 116 -7.17 -14.72 0.98
C LEU A 116 -8.61 -14.25 0.84
N ALA A 117 -9.11 -13.52 1.83
CA ALA A 117 -10.46 -12.97 1.83
C ALA A 117 -10.65 -11.99 0.67
N ALA A 118 -9.70 -11.06 0.46
CA ALA A 118 -9.75 -10.06 -0.60
C ALA A 118 -9.85 -10.69 -2.01
N PHE A 119 -9.16 -11.81 -2.24
CA PHE A 119 -9.21 -12.54 -3.52
C PHE A 119 -10.21 -13.71 -3.54
N ARG A 120 -10.93 -13.95 -2.44
CA ARG A 120 -11.96 -15.00 -2.30
C ARG A 120 -11.37 -16.40 -2.50
N LEU A 121 -10.24 -16.62 -1.85
CA LEU A 121 -9.44 -17.84 -1.95
C LEU A 121 -9.57 -18.74 -0.72
N ASP A 122 -10.46 -18.43 0.22
CA ASP A 122 -10.66 -19.22 1.43
C ASP A 122 -10.94 -20.70 1.13
N GLY A 123 -10.28 -21.58 1.89
CA GLY A 123 -10.40 -23.03 1.74
C GLY A 123 -9.75 -23.62 0.47
N ARG A 124 -9.02 -22.82 -0.32
CA ARG A 124 -8.34 -23.31 -1.53
C ARG A 124 -6.90 -23.74 -1.25
N PRO A 125 -6.37 -24.74 -1.98
CA PRO A 125 -4.95 -25.01 -1.96
C PRO A 125 -4.19 -23.87 -2.63
N ILE A 126 -3.32 -23.21 -1.89
CA ILE A 126 -2.58 -22.03 -2.33
C ILE A 126 -1.11 -22.22 -2.01
N ARG A 127 -0.25 -21.85 -2.96
CA ARG A 127 1.18 -21.77 -2.74
C ARG A 127 1.57 -20.32 -2.50
N VAL A 128 2.16 -20.04 -1.34
CA VAL A 128 2.75 -18.74 -1.03
C VAL A 128 4.23 -18.80 -1.38
N LEU A 129 4.72 -17.81 -2.11
CA LEU A 129 6.11 -17.65 -2.49
C LEU A 129 6.59 -16.23 -2.18
N SER A 130 7.81 -16.14 -1.67
CA SER A 130 8.55 -14.88 -1.63
C SER A 130 9.01 -14.52 -3.03
N ASP A 131 8.85 -13.24 -3.40
CA ASP A 131 9.28 -12.69 -4.68
C ASP A 131 9.89 -11.30 -4.48
N ASP A 132 11.17 -11.15 -4.80
CA ASP A 132 11.90 -9.88 -4.71
C ASP A 132 11.25 -8.79 -5.59
N HIS A 133 10.58 -9.15 -6.68
CA HIS A 133 9.85 -8.18 -7.52
C HIS A 133 8.62 -7.61 -6.84
N GLU A 134 8.17 -8.20 -5.73
CA GLU A 134 7.04 -7.73 -4.93
C GLU A 134 7.49 -7.03 -3.64
N ARG A 135 8.80 -6.97 -3.35
CA ARG A 135 9.34 -6.28 -2.19
C ARG A 135 9.30 -4.76 -2.34
N THR A 136 9.12 -4.07 -1.22
CA THR A 136 9.25 -2.63 -1.10
C THR A 136 10.71 -2.23 -1.34
N LEU A 137 10.92 -1.13 -2.08
CA LEU A 137 12.25 -0.55 -2.25
C LEU A 137 12.48 0.53 -1.19
N SER A 138 13.63 0.52 -0.53
CA SER A 138 13.91 1.39 0.63
C SER A 138 13.72 2.88 0.34
N ASP A 139 14.18 3.36 -0.81
CA ASP A 139 14.05 4.78 -1.18
C ASP A 139 12.59 5.18 -1.40
N ASP A 140 11.81 4.31 -2.06
CA ASP A 140 10.39 4.54 -2.29
C ASP A 140 9.60 4.44 -0.98
N ARG A 141 9.98 3.50 -0.12
CA ARG A 141 9.41 3.34 1.22
C ARG A 141 9.59 4.59 2.04
N TRP A 142 10.81 5.09 2.11
CA TRP A 142 11.15 6.29 2.88
C TRP A 142 10.32 7.49 2.41
N ARG A 143 10.13 7.66 1.10
CA ARG A 143 9.25 8.71 0.55
C ARG A 143 7.80 8.58 0.99
N VAL A 144 7.27 7.36 0.98
CA VAL A 144 5.91 7.10 1.46
C VAL A 144 5.80 7.36 2.98
N GLU A 145 6.78 6.91 3.75
CA GLU A 145 6.86 7.15 5.20
C GLU A 145 6.92 8.65 5.54
N GLU A 146 7.75 9.41 4.81
CA GLU A 146 7.87 10.87 4.97
C GLU A 146 6.56 11.58 4.60
N ALA A 147 5.98 11.27 3.45
CA ALA A 147 4.75 11.91 2.96
C ALA A 147 3.53 11.65 3.86
N LEU A 148 3.47 10.45 4.46
CA LEU A 148 2.38 10.05 5.33
C LEU A 148 2.69 10.27 6.82
N GLY A 149 3.94 10.56 7.20
CA GLY A 149 4.35 10.62 8.60
C GLY A 149 4.15 9.30 9.35
N ILE A 150 4.47 8.16 8.71
CA ILE A 150 4.32 6.81 9.28
C ILE A 150 5.64 6.03 9.25
N THR A 151 5.65 4.83 9.83
CA THR A 151 6.71 3.84 9.65
C THR A 151 6.11 2.51 9.21
N ILE A 152 6.62 1.95 8.12
CA ILE A 152 6.16 0.68 7.53
C ILE A 152 6.99 -0.46 8.13
N GLY A 153 6.37 -1.51 8.67
CA GLY A 153 7.14 -2.65 9.21
C GLY A 153 7.98 -2.37 10.47
N GLY A 154 7.78 -1.21 11.11
CA GLY A 154 8.30 -0.91 12.44
C GLY A 154 7.16 -0.89 13.45
N GLN A 155 7.33 -1.55 14.60
CA GLN A 155 6.59 -1.12 15.79
C GLN A 155 6.81 0.39 15.98
N PRO A 156 5.82 1.14 16.53
CA PRO A 156 5.93 2.58 16.68
C PRO A 156 7.25 2.92 17.37
N ALA A 157 8.13 3.60 16.64
CA ALA A 157 9.37 4.10 17.20
C ALA A 157 9.01 5.14 18.27
N ASN A 158 9.11 4.75 19.54
CA ASN A 158 9.29 5.74 20.60
C ASN A 158 10.49 6.60 20.22
N GLY A 159 10.22 7.89 20.01
CA GLY A 159 11.09 8.92 19.48
C GLY A 159 12.60 8.71 19.54
N ALA A 160 13.24 8.74 18.38
CA ALA A 160 14.49 9.47 18.13
C ALA A 160 14.84 9.34 16.65
N MET A 161 14.68 10.42 15.88
CA MET A 161 15.44 10.58 14.64
C MET A 161 16.89 10.87 15.03
N PRO A 162 17.90 10.13 14.54
CA PRO A 162 19.24 10.69 14.46
C PRO A 162 19.15 11.86 13.47
N ARG A 163 19.46 13.07 13.95
CA ARG A 163 19.77 14.17 13.05
C ARG A 163 21.12 13.82 12.43
N ASP A 164 21.20 13.89 11.12
CA ASP A 164 22.47 14.03 10.41
C ASP A 164 23.03 15.43 10.73
N ASP A 165 23.47 15.61 11.97
CA ASP A 165 24.35 16.70 12.39
C ASP A 165 25.79 16.23 12.14
N ASP A 166 26.18 16.07 10.87
CA ASP A 166 27.59 15.93 10.47
C ASP A 166 27.77 16.25 8.97
N GLN A 167 27.69 17.54 8.65
CA GLN A 167 28.46 18.10 7.55
C GLN A 167 28.76 19.58 7.79
N ASP A 168 29.45 19.83 8.91
CA ASP A 168 30.26 21.03 9.08
C ASP A 168 31.54 20.82 8.26
N CYS A 169 31.57 21.33 7.02
CA CYS A 169 32.82 21.45 6.27
C CYS A 169 33.55 22.70 6.79
N PRO A 170 34.65 22.58 7.55
CA PRO A 170 35.39 23.76 7.95
C PRO A 170 36.00 24.45 6.73
N ASP A 171 35.72 25.76 6.69
CA ASP A 171 36.34 26.81 5.90
C ASP A 171 37.87 26.70 5.95
N GLN A 172 38.50 26.37 4.81
CA GLN A 172 39.94 26.59 4.63
C GLN A 172 40.16 27.72 3.64
N ARG A 173 40.00 28.95 4.14
CA ARG A 173 40.77 30.09 3.68
C ARG A 173 42.17 30.00 4.28
N GLU A 174 43.13 29.59 3.48
CA GLU A 174 44.52 29.99 3.69
C GLU A 174 44.82 31.15 2.74
N ASP A 175 44.57 32.36 3.23
CA ASP A 175 45.40 33.51 2.91
C ASP A 175 46.71 33.35 3.69
N ASP A 176 47.86 33.29 3.02
CA ASP A 176 49.04 34.00 3.53
C ASP A 176 50.01 34.37 2.37
N PRO A 177 50.64 35.56 2.44
CA PRO A 177 51.33 36.22 1.34
C PRO A 177 52.84 35.96 1.35
N ARG A 178 53.49 36.17 0.21
CA ARG A 178 54.83 36.77 0.09
C ARG A 178 55.15 37.12 -1.35
#